data_AF-A0A963PZ38-F1
#
_entry.id   AF-A0A963PZ38-F1
#
_cell.length_a   1.000
_cell.length_b   1.000
_cell.length_c   1.000
_cell.angle_alpha   90.00
_cell.angle_beta   90.00
_cell.angle_gamma   90.00
#
_symmetry.space_group_name_H-M   'P 1'
#
loop_
_entity.id
_entity.type
_entity.pdbx_description
1 polymer ?
#
loop_
_entity_poly.entity_id
_entity_poly.type
_entity_poly.pdbx_seq_one_letter_code
_entity_poly.pdbx_strand_id
1 'polypeptide(L)'
;LRQNAPDVIAVGTRHERAGGRLDAEIAPGAVFRRGFLTNVLNPKVALFFLAFVPQFIAPGTAHPAWVFLALGLLFTVNGLLVCAGWALAAAWVARRAGVLQRTLRWLDGVAGGLFVAFGVRLALARAPGAA
;
A
#
# COMPACT_ATOMS: atom_id res chain seq x y z
N LEU A 1 11.47 -61.18 14.05
CA LEU A 1 12.26 -60.05 13.53
C LEU A 1 11.78 -58.78 14.24
N ARG A 2 12.70 -58.12 14.96
CA ARG A 2 12.65 -56.79 15.63
C ARG A 2 11.38 -55.95 15.42
N GLN A 3 10.63 -55.60 16.46
CA GLN A 3 10.84 -54.42 17.33
C GLN A 3 10.86 -53.08 16.60
N ASN A 4 9.75 -52.35 16.75
CA ASN A 4 9.66 -51.00 17.31
C ASN A 4 10.75 -50.00 16.85
N ALA A 5 10.37 -49.07 15.97
CA ALA A 5 11.04 -47.79 15.79
C ALA A 5 9.99 -46.70 15.47
N PRO A 6 10.23 -45.47 15.92
CA PRO A 6 9.24 -44.66 16.60
C PRO A 6 8.42 -43.75 15.68
N ASP A 7 7.31 -43.30 16.26
CA ASP A 7 6.51 -42.13 15.92
C ASP A 7 7.41 -40.88 15.82
N VAL A 8 8.12 -40.72 14.69
CA VAL A 8 8.91 -39.52 14.42
C VAL A 8 7.95 -38.44 13.99
N ILE A 9 7.58 -37.64 14.97
CA ILE A 9 7.04 -36.28 14.92
C ILE A 9 7.32 -35.63 13.56
N ALA A 10 6.35 -35.75 12.65
CA ALA A 10 6.21 -34.81 11.56
C ALA A 10 5.72 -33.50 12.19
N VAL A 11 6.66 -32.62 12.58
CA VAL A 11 6.40 -31.18 12.73
C VAL A 11 6.21 -30.62 11.31
N GLY A 12 5.18 -31.10 10.63
CA GLY A 12 4.65 -30.54 9.41
C GLY A 12 3.88 -29.32 9.83
N THR A 13 4.54 -28.16 9.73
CA THR A 13 3.98 -26.81 9.69
C THR A 13 2.45 -26.79 9.72
N ARG A 14 1.90 -26.77 10.94
CA ARG A 14 0.53 -26.34 11.20
C ARG A 14 0.46 -24.83 11.01
N HIS A 15 0.82 -24.36 9.82
CA HIS A 15 0.50 -23.02 9.37
C HIS A 15 -0.99 -23.04 9.02
N GLU A 16 -1.77 -22.91 10.09
CA GLU A 16 -3.03 -22.19 10.11
C GLU A 16 -3.93 -22.41 8.88
N ARG A 17 -4.69 -23.50 8.93
CA ARG A 17 -6.01 -23.60 8.30
C ARG A 17 -6.99 -22.62 8.97
N ALA A 18 -6.66 -21.33 8.96
CA ALA A 18 -7.54 -20.21 9.31
C ALA A 18 -7.95 -19.40 8.05
N GLY A 19 -7.61 -19.88 6.84
CA GLY A 19 -8.07 -19.28 5.58
C GLY A 19 -9.40 -19.84 5.06
N GLY A 20 -9.81 -21.04 5.49
CA GLY A 20 -10.87 -21.82 4.83
C GLY A 20 -12.34 -21.40 5.05
N ARG A 21 -12.61 -20.14 5.45
CA ARG A 21 -13.98 -19.59 5.52
C ARG A 21 -14.13 -18.20 4.90
N LEU A 22 -13.05 -17.62 4.37
CA LEU A 22 -13.06 -16.29 3.74
C LEU A 22 -13.10 -16.35 2.21
N ASP A 23 -13.00 -17.55 1.63
CA ASP A 23 -13.13 -17.79 0.19
C ASP A 23 -14.60 -17.95 -0.23
N ALA A 24 -15.53 -17.30 0.48
CA ALA A 24 -16.81 -16.97 -0.15
C ALA A 24 -16.43 -16.08 -1.32
N GLU A 25 -16.54 -16.61 -2.54
CA GLU A 25 -16.19 -15.95 -3.80
C GLU A 25 -16.83 -14.55 -3.82
N ILE A 26 -16.10 -13.55 -3.29
CA ILE A 26 -16.67 -12.23 -3.08
C ILE A 26 -16.86 -11.69 -4.48
N ALA A 27 -18.12 -11.50 -4.86
CA ALA A 27 -18.47 -10.98 -6.17
C ALA A 27 -17.54 -9.80 -6.51
N PRO A 28 -16.88 -9.78 -7.67
CA PRO A 28 -15.90 -8.74 -8.02
C PRO A 28 -16.44 -7.32 -7.81
N GLY A 29 -17.75 -7.12 -8.02
CA GLY A 29 -18.44 -5.86 -7.75
C GLY A 29 -18.47 -5.46 -6.27
N ALA A 30 -18.55 -6.39 -5.34
CA ALA A 30 -18.50 -6.11 -3.91
C ALA A 30 -17.07 -5.71 -3.46
N VAL A 31 -16.03 -6.34 -4.01
CA VAL A 31 -14.63 -5.94 -3.78
C VAL A 31 -14.37 -4.54 -4.35
N PHE A 32 -14.80 -4.29 -5.59
CA PHE A 32 -14.68 -2.98 -6.23
C PHE A 32 -15.40 -1.89 -5.44
N ARG A 33 -16.65 -2.12 -5.06
CA ARG A 33 -17.45 -1.14 -4.32
C ARG A 33 -16.83 -0.84 -2.96
N ARG A 34 -16.31 -1.86 -2.26
CA ARG A 34 -15.61 -1.68 -0.98
C ARG A 34 -14.31 -0.87 -1.15
N GLY A 35 -13.52 -1.16 -2.18
CA GLY A 35 -12.32 -0.40 -2.50
C GLY A 35 -12.63 1.05 -2.89
N PHE A 36 -13.63 1.26 -3.74
CA PHE A 36 -14.11 2.57 -4.16
C PHE A 36 -14.59 3.41 -2.98
N LEU A 37 -15.48 2.85 -2.15
CA LEU A 37 -15.96 3.52 -0.94
C LEU A 37 -14.78 3.87 -0.01
N THR A 38 -13.85 2.94 0.21
CA THR A 38 -12.68 3.20 1.08
C THR A 38 -11.82 4.34 0.53
N ASN A 39 -11.68 4.44 -0.79
CA ASN A 39 -10.90 5.49 -1.43
C ASN A 39 -11.61 6.85 -1.41
N VAL A 40 -12.91 6.88 -1.73
CA VAL A 40 -13.75 8.09 -1.72
C VAL A 40 -13.94 8.63 -0.31
N LEU A 41 -14.14 7.76 0.68
CA LEU A 41 -14.25 8.14 2.09
C LEU A 41 -12.90 8.53 2.70
N ASN A 42 -11.78 8.37 1.99
CA ASN A 42 -10.47 8.82 2.47
C ASN A 42 -10.36 10.34 2.28
N PRO A 43 -10.46 11.15 3.36
CA PRO A 43 -10.52 12.60 3.21
C PRO A 43 -9.21 13.21 2.73
N LYS A 44 -8.10 12.47 2.75
CA LYS A 44 -6.78 12.97 2.39
C LYS A 44 -6.73 13.51 0.97
N VAL A 45 -7.37 12.81 0.03
CA VAL A 45 -7.41 13.22 -1.37
C VAL A 45 -8.23 14.52 -1.50
N ALA A 46 -9.43 14.56 -0.93
CA ALA A 46 -10.27 15.76 -0.96
C ALA A 46 -9.58 16.98 -0.34
N LEU A 47 -8.94 16.81 0.82
CA LEU A 47 -8.18 17.86 1.49
C LEU A 47 -6.98 18.34 0.67
N PHE A 48 -6.28 17.43 -0.02
CA PHE A 48 -5.20 17.80 -0.94
C PHE A 48 -5.72 18.69 -2.08
N PHE A 49 -6.80 18.27 -2.76
CA PHE A 49 -7.36 19.07 -3.85
C PHE A 49 -7.87 20.43 -3.37
N LEU A 50 -8.56 20.49 -2.22
CA LEU A 50 -9.03 21.75 -1.62
C LEU A 50 -7.88 22.66 -1.18
N ALA A 51 -6.75 22.12 -0.74
CA ALA A 51 -5.61 22.92 -0.31
C ALA A 51 -4.80 23.46 -1.51
N PHE A 52 -4.60 22.66 -2.55
CA PHE A 52 -3.69 23.00 -3.65
C PHE A 52 -4.39 23.58 -4.88
N VAL A 53 -5.55 23.05 -5.29
CA VAL A 53 -6.18 23.48 -6.56
C VAL A 53 -6.71 24.92 -6.53
N PRO A 54 -7.38 25.40 -5.47
CA PRO A 54 -7.89 26.78 -5.44
C PRO A 54 -6.80 27.83 -5.53
N GLN A 55 -5.56 27.51 -5.12
CA GLN A 55 -4.41 28.41 -5.21
C GLN A 55 -4.03 28.72 -6.66
N PHE A 56 -4.44 27.88 -7.62
CA PHE A 56 -4.20 28.09 -9.05
C PHE A 56 -5.37 28.76 -9.79
N ILE A 57 -6.44 29.13 -9.08
CA ILE A 57 -7.61 29.81 -9.66
C ILE A 57 -7.44 31.32 -9.49
N ALA A 58 -7.48 32.06 -10.60
CA ALA A 58 -7.32 33.51 -10.57
C ALA A 58 -8.48 34.20 -9.80
N PRO A 59 -8.18 35.23 -8.98
CA PRO A 59 -9.22 36.05 -8.37
C PRO A 59 -10.08 36.72 -9.45
N GLY A 60 -11.41 36.67 -9.31
CA GLY A 60 -12.34 37.27 -10.28
C GLY A 60 -12.78 36.37 -11.44
N THR A 61 -12.43 35.07 -11.40
CA THR A 61 -12.95 34.08 -12.36
C THR A 61 -14.49 33.99 -12.25
N ALA A 62 -15.21 34.12 -13.37
CA ALA A 62 -16.68 34.05 -13.39
C ALA A 62 -17.25 32.68 -12.93
N HIS A 63 -16.51 31.59 -13.19
CA HIS A 63 -16.95 30.21 -12.88
C HIS A 63 -15.82 29.40 -12.23
N PRO A 64 -15.47 29.66 -10.96
CA PRO A 64 -14.34 29.02 -10.28
C PRO A 64 -14.52 27.50 -10.10
N ALA A 65 -15.76 27.03 -9.94
CA ALA A 65 -16.05 25.59 -9.80
C ALA A 65 -15.68 24.79 -11.06
N TRP A 66 -15.95 25.31 -12.26
CA TRP A 66 -15.59 24.64 -13.51
C TRP A 66 -14.08 24.60 -13.71
N VAL A 67 -13.38 25.69 -13.37
CA VAL A 67 -11.91 25.73 -13.40
C VAL A 67 -11.31 24.75 -12.40
N PHE A 68 -11.86 24.65 -11.19
CA PHE A 68 -11.46 23.66 -10.20
C PHE A 68 -11.60 22.23 -10.73
N LEU A 69 -12.74 21.89 -11.34
CA LEU A 69 -12.95 20.57 -11.95
C LEU A 69 -11.99 20.29 -13.10
N ALA A 70 -11.76 21.27 -13.98
CA ALA A 70 -10.83 21.12 -15.10
C ALA A 70 -9.38 20.90 -14.62
N LEU A 71 -8.91 21.69 -13.65
CA LEU A 71 -7.61 21.53 -13.02
C LEU A 71 -7.50 20.18 -12.29
N GLY A 72 -8.57 19.77 -11.59
CA GLY A 72 -8.62 18.50 -10.91
C GLY A 72 -8.52 17.31 -11.86
N LEU A 73 -9.21 17.37 -12.99
CA LEU A 73 -9.13 16.37 -14.06
C LEU A 73 -7.73 16.33 -14.69
N LEU A 74 -7.15 17.49 -14.99
CA LEU A 74 -5.80 17.60 -15.55
C LEU A 74 -4.74 16.97 -14.61
N PHE A 75 -4.86 17.24 -13.31
CA PHE A 75 -3.99 16.64 -12.29
C PHE A 75 -4.19 15.12 -12.23
N THR A 76 -5.45 14.65 -12.26
CA THR A 76 -5.77 13.22 -12.22
C THR A 76 -5.21 12.48 -13.42
N VAL A 77 -5.33 13.04 -14.62
CA VAL A 77 -4.77 12.47 -15.86
C VAL A 77 -3.25 12.43 -15.80
N ASN A 78 -2.59 13.52 -15.37
CA ASN A 78 -1.13 13.52 -15.19
C ASN A 78 -0.68 12.46 -14.19
N GLY A 79 -1.35 12.40 -13.03
CA GLY A 79 -1.07 11.38 -12.01
C GLY A 79 -1.23 9.97 -12.57
N LEU A 80 -2.29 9.71 -13.34
CA LEU A 80 -2.50 8.42 -13.99
C LEU A 80 -1.37 8.08 -14.96
N LEU A 81 -0.93 9.02 -15.80
CA LEU A 81 0.18 8.82 -16.74
C LEU A 81 1.50 8.51 -16.02
N VAL A 82 1.81 9.26 -14.97
CA VAL A 82 3.02 9.03 -14.15
C VAL A 82 2.95 7.66 -13.47
N CYS A 83 1.83 7.34 -12.83
CA CYS A 83 1.63 6.03 -12.18
C CYS A 83 1.71 4.88 -13.18
N ALA A 84 1.08 5.02 -14.35
CA ALA A 84 1.16 4.03 -15.41
C ALA A 84 2.59 3.88 -15.94
N GLY A 85 3.31 4.98 -16.14
CA GLY A 85 4.72 4.97 -16.52
C GLY A 85 5.58 4.21 -15.51
N TRP A 86 5.41 4.47 -14.21
CA TRP A 86 6.08 3.74 -13.14
C TRP A 86 5.68 2.26 -13.10
N ALA A 87 4.39 1.94 -13.26
CA ALA A 87 3.91 0.55 -13.30
C ALA A 87 4.52 -0.23 -14.46
N LEU A 88 4.61 0.37 -15.65
CA LEU A 88 5.23 -0.22 -16.82
C LEU A 88 6.75 -0.37 -16.65
N ALA A 89 7.42 0.64 -16.07
CA ALA A 89 8.83 0.57 -15.75
C ALA A 89 9.11 -0.55 -14.74
N ALA A 90 8.31 -0.64 -13.67
CA ALA A 90 8.39 -1.70 -12.67
C ALA A 90 8.17 -3.08 -13.31
N ALA A 91 7.16 -3.23 -14.17
CA ALA A 91 6.92 -4.46 -14.92
C ALA A 91 8.09 -4.84 -15.84
N TRP A 92 8.73 -3.86 -16.48
CA TRP A 92 9.89 -4.07 -17.34
C TRP A 92 11.13 -4.50 -16.56
N VAL A 93 11.38 -3.92 -15.39
CA VAL A 93 12.44 -4.35 -14.47
C VAL A 93 12.13 -5.74 -13.91
N ALA A 94 10.88 -6.02 -13.59
CA ALA A 94 10.47 -7.29 -13.01
C ALA A 94 10.69 -8.48 -13.95
N ARG A 95 10.54 -8.27 -15.26
CA ARG A 95 10.90 -9.27 -16.29
C ARG A 95 12.40 -9.58 -16.33
N ARG A 96 13.27 -8.73 -15.78
CA ARG A 96 14.71 -9.00 -15.59
C ARG A 96 14.97 -9.62 -14.21
N ALA A 97 14.43 -10.82 -14.02
CA ALA A 97 14.30 -11.52 -12.74
C ALA A 97 15.58 -11.58 -11.87
N GLY A 98 16.76 -11.64 -12.50
CA GLY A 98 18.04 -11.74 -11.78
C GLY A 98 18.41 -10.50 -10.94
N VAL A 99 18.03 -9.31 -11.40
CA VAL A 99 18.35 -8.04 -10.70
C VAL A 99 17.25 -7.70 -9.69
N LEU A 100 15.98 -7.87 -10.07
CA LEU A 100 14.84 -7.52 -9.21
C LEU A 100 14.86 -8.29 -7.88
N GLN A 101 15.14 -9.60 -7.91
CA GLN A 101 15.15 -10.43 -6.70
C GLN A 101 16.24 -10.01 -5.71
N ARG A 102 17.40 -9.55 -6.19
CA ARG A 102 18.47 -9.01 -5.32
C ARG A 102 18.08 -7.64 -4.75
N THR A 103 17.53 -6.77 -5.57
CA THR A 103 17.12 -5.42 -5.16
C THR A 103 15.99 -5.45 -4.15
N LEU A 104 14.95 -6.27 -4.36
CA LEU A 104 13.84 -6.42 -3.41
C LEU A 104 14.32 -6.96 -2.07
N ARG A 105 15.16 -8.01 -2.05
CA ARG A 105 15.74 -8.53 -0.81
C ARG A 105 16.55 -7.48 -0.05
N TRP A 106 17.27 -6.61 -0.77
CA TRP A 106 18.03 -5.52 -0.15
C TRP A 106 17.09 -4.43 0.42
N LEU A 107 16.06 -4.04 -0.34
CA LEU A 107 15.04 -3.09 0.11
C LEU A 107 14.28 -3.60 1.35
N ASP A 108 13.90 -4.88 1.36
CA ASP A 108 13.25 -5.51 2.51
C ASP A 108 14.15 -5.52 3.74
N GLY A 109 15.45 -5.80 3.55
CA GLY A 109 16.45 -5.74 4.62
C GLY A 109 16.61 -4.33 5.19
N VAL A 110 16.65 -3.31 4.32
CA VAL A 110 16.74 -1.90 4.72
C VAL A 110 15.47 -1.45 5.44
N ALA A 111 14.28 -1.79 4.92
CA ALA A 111 13.00 -1.46 5.53
C ALA A 111 12.85 -2.14 6.90
N GLY A 112 13.21 -3.42 7.01
CA GLY A 112 13.25 -4.16 8.27
C GLY A 112 14.23 -3.54 9.27
N GLY A 113 15.42 -3.17 8.81
CA GLY A 113 16.42 -2.47 9.63
C GLY A 113 15.91 -1.12 10.15
N LEU A 114 15.25 -0.33 9.29
CA LEU A 114 14.60 0.93 9.66
C LEU A 114 13.50 0.71 10.70
N PHE A 115 12.66 -0.31 10.54
CA PHE A 115 11.62 -0.62 11.52
C PHE A 115 12.19 -1.07 12.87
N VAL A 116 13.23 -1.90 12.88
CA VAL A 116 13.91 -2.29 14.12
C VAL A 116 14.53 -1.05 14.78
N ALA A 117 15.21 -0.20 14.00
CA ALA A 117 15.79 1.04 14.51
C ALA A 117 14.72 1.97 15.09
N PHE A 118 13.57 2.11 14.43
CA PHE A 118 12.44 2.87 14.97
C PHE A 118 11.82 2.23 16.21
N GLY A 119 11.67 0.90 16.25
CA GLY A 119 11.17 0.17 17.41
C GLY A 119 12.09 0.33 18.63
N VAL A 120 13.41 0.21 18.43
CA VAL A 120 14.42 0.46 19.46
C VAL A 120 14.37 1.93 19.89
N ARG A 121 14.34 2.87 18.95
CA ARG A 121 14.24 4.30 19.28
C ARG A 121 12.96 4.62 20.05
N LEU A 122 11.84 3.95 19.74
CA LEU A 122 10.57 4.12 20.44
C LEU A 122 10.61 3.51 21.84
N ALA A 123 11.21 2.32 22.00
CA ALA A 123 11.39 1.69 23.30
C ALA A 123 12.32 2.50 24.22
N LEU A 124 13.32 3.17 23.64
CA LEU A 124 14.24 4.06 24.34
C LEU A 124 13.70 5.49 24.48
N ALA A 125 12.73 5.89 23.66
CA ALA A 125 12.04 7.16 23.80
C ALA A 125 11.20 7.10 25.07
N ARG A 126 11.66 7.81 26.11
CA ARG A 126 10.90 7.95 27.35
C ARG A 126 9.50 8.46 27.02
N ALA A 127 8.49 7.78 27.55
CA ALA A 127 7.13 8.28 27.55
C ALA A 127 7.11 9.65 28.24
N PRO A 128 6.59 10.72 27.61
CA PRO A 128 6.35 11.97 28.30
C PRO A 128 5.16 11.76 29.25
N GLY A 129 5.47 11.35 30.48
CA GLY A 129 4.46 11.06 31.51
C GLY A 129 5.00 10.59 32.87
N ALA A 130 6.29 10.80 33.16
CA ALA A 130 6.86 10.55 34.48
C ALA A 130 7.81 11.69 34.87
N ALA A 131 7.25 12.88 35.04
CA ALA A 131 7.74 13.98 35.87
C ALA A 131 6.64 15.03 35.98
#